data_AF-A0AAU8M189-F1
#
_entry.id   AF-A0AAU8M189-F1
#
_cell.length_a   1.000
_cell.length_b   1.000
_cell.length_c   1.000
_cell.angle_alpha   90.00
_cell.angle_beta   90.00
_cell.angle_gamma   90.00
#
_symmetry.space_group_name_H-M   'P 1'
#
loop_
_entity.id
_entity.type
_entity.pdbx_description
1 polymer ?
#
loop_
_entity_poly.entity_id
_entity_poly.type
_entity_poly.pdbx_seq_one_letter_code
_entity_poly.pdbx_strand_id
1 'polypeptide(L)'
;MFFNQSPSFLSYQRAMQQAHGHNNAQSLFGITQIMSDNQTRNLLDTLTSDNFYPIFSETFDRLESAGYLDRYRVLDDYLLVPIDGTEFFRSSKIHCENCSVTRNSNGTVSYSHKVLTPVVAAPDNNKVIALEPEFVTPQDGSAKQDCELNAAKRWIERNSSLSDRKVIILGDDLFSRGPFCNLLSAHSFRFILICKPSSHTTLYQYVAELEKKDGITVSSQRKWNGKFHELHTYRYANDLTLKQGDDAPSVNWVELTVINTKTQEVLYKNTFITDFKIDRTNVQSIVQAGRTRWKVENENNNILKTKGYHLDHNFGHGDKFLSNTLLTLNLVAFLAHTFLEFVDKKYKAVRSVLSVRKTFFNDLKALTKYLFFSNWSQLINFMFEQLEIKRLST
;
A
#
# COMPACT_ATOMS: atom_id res chain seq x y z
N MET A 1 -10.92 -11.94 13.76
CA MET A 1 -9.69 -11.47 14.44
C MET A 1 -9.20 -10.16 13.83
N PHE A 2 -8.82 -10.16 12.55
CA PHE A 2 -8.26 -8.99 11.86
C PHE A 2 -9.24 -7.82 11.71
N PHE A 3 -10.48 -8.06 11.30
CA PHE A 3 -11.51 -7.02 11.19
C PHE A 3 -11.71 -6.28 12.53
N ASN A 4 -11.98 -7.00 13.62
CA ASN A 4 -12.13 -6.38 14.94
C ASN A 4 -10.83 -5.92 15.61
N GLN A 5 -9.67 -6.06 14.95
CA GLN A 5 -8.33 -5.80 15.51
C GLN A 5 -8.17 -6.35 16.93
N SER A 6 -8.66 -7.57 17.15
CA SER A 6 -8.77 -8.17 18.49
C SER A 6 -8.35 -9.64 18.44
N PRO A 7 -7.15 -9.98 18.96
CA PRO A 7 -6.67 -11.37 19.05
C PRO A 7 -7.62 -12.27 19.84
N SER A 8 -8.26 -11.71 20.88
CA SER A 8 -9.19 -12.41 21.77
C SER A 8 -10.64 -12.41 21.29
N PHE A 9 -10.93 -11.96 20.06
CA PHE A 9 -12.31 -11.86 19.59
C PHE A 9 -13.05 -13.20 19.70
N LEU A 10 -12.45 -14.29 19.21
CA LEU A 10 -13.10 -15.61 19.23
C LEU A 10 -13.28 -16.17 20.64
N SER A 11 -12.37 -15.89 21.58
CA SER A 11 -12.55 -16.33 22.97
C SER A 11 -13.72 -15.62 23.64
N TYR A 12 -13.93 -14.32 23.37
CA TYR A 12 -15.10 -13.60 23.85
C TYR A 12 -16.40 -14.16 23.24
N GLN A 13 -16.39 -14.52 21.96
CA GLN A 13 -17.58 -15.10 21.32
C GLN A 13 -17.90 -16.51 21.83
N ARG A 14 -16.89 -17.33 22.16
CA ARG A 14 -17.11 -18.62 22.84
C ARG A 14 -17.73 -18.44 24.23
N ALA A 15 -17.25 -17.46 25.01
CA ALA A 15 -17.83 -17.14 26.32
C ALA A 15 -19.28 -16.64 26.20
N MET A 16 -19.56 -15.75 25.25
CA MET A 16 -20.92 -15.26 24.99
C MET A 16 -21.85 -16.39 24.56
N GLN A 17 -21.39 -17.30 23.70
CA GLN A 17 -22.14 -18.49 23.29
C GLN A 17 -22.50 -19.38 24.49
N GLN A 18 -21.56 -19.61 25.40
CA GLN A 18 -21.79 -20.42 26.60
C GLN A 18 -22.77 -19.76 27.58
N ALA A 19 -22.67 -18.43 27.74
CA ALA A 19 -23.50 -17.70 28.70
C ALA A 19 -24.92 -17.40 28.19
N HIS A 20 -25.08 -17.16 26.88
CA HIS A 20 -26.33 -16.61 26.33
C HIS A 20 -26.90 -17.39 25.14
N GLY A 21 -26.23 -18.44 24.65
CA GLY A 21 -26.70 -19.26 23.53
C GLY A 21 -26.58 -18.60 22.15
N HIS A 22 -26.07 -17.37 22.07
CA HIS A 22 -25.82 -16.63 20.84
C HIS A 22 -24.50 -15.85 20.92
N ASN A 23 -23.90 -15.48 19.79
CA ASN A 23 -22.64 -14.74 19.76
C ASN A 23 -22.48 -13.87 18.50
N ASN A 24 -21.60 -12.87 18.57
CA ASN A 24 -21.35 -11.94 17.46
C ASN A 24 -20.52 -12.54 16.31
N ALA A 25 -19.81 -13.65 16.50
CA ALA A 25 -19.15 -14.33 15.38
C ALA A 25 -20.20 -14.88 14.40
N GLN A 26 -21.30 -15.42 14.92
CA GLN A 26 -22.41 -15.89 14.10
C GLN A 26 -23.18 -14.74 13.46
N SER A 27 -23.66 -13.77 14.24
CA SER A 27 -24.54 -12.72 13.73
C SER A 27 -23.85 -11.68 12.83
N LEU A 28 -22.58 -11.37 13.10
CA LEU A 28 -21.84 -10.36 12.32
C LEU A 28 -21.03 -10.98 11.19
N PHE A 29 -20.51 -12.19 11.36
CA PHE A 29 -19.60 -12.81 10.37
C PHE A 29 -20.16 -14.10 9.74
N GLY A 30 -21.35 -14.55 10.15
CA GLY A 30 -21.93 -15.80 9.66
C GLY A 30 -21.19 -17.06 10.13
N ILE A 31 -20.31 -16.95 11.13
CA ILE A 31 -19.53 -18.08 11.64
C ILE A 31 -20.44 -18.98 12.47
N THR A 32 -20.90 -20.08 11.89
CA THR A 32 -21.80 -21.04 12.54
C THR A 32 -21.08 -21.89 13.60
N GLN A 33 -19.80 -22.19 13.40
CA GLN A 33 -18.99 -22.96 14.32
C GLN A 33 -17.66 -22.24 14.60
N ILE A 34 -17.43 -21.87 15.86
CA ILE A 34 -16.17 -21.25 16.28
C ILE A 34 -15.12 -22.35 16.50
N MET A 35 -14.28 -22.58 15.50
CA MET A 35 -13.16 -23.53 15.57
C MET A 35 -12.11 -23.12 16.60
N SER A 36 -11.29 -24.07 17.05
CA SER A 36 -10.09 -23.76 17.82
C SER A 36 -9.06 -23.02 16.96
N ASP A 37 -8.13 -22.31 17.62
CA ASP A 37 -7.08 -21.56 16.92
C ASP A 37 -6.16 -22.52 16.13
N ASN A 38 -5.89 -23.72 16.67
CA ASN A 38 -5.09 -24.74 15.98
C ASN A 38 -5.79 -25.29 14.74
N GLN A 39 -7.08 -25.62 14.83
CA GLN A 39 -7.84 -26.06 13.66
C GLN A 39 -7.92 -24.97 12.59
N THR A 40 -8.13 -23.71 12.99
CA THR A 40 -8.14 -22.58 12.07
C THR A 40 -6.81 -22.47 11.33
N ARG A 41 -5.68 -22.55 12.05
CA ARG A 41 -4.35 -22.51 11.43
C ARG A 41 -4.11 -23.70 10.49
N ASN A 42 -4.48 -24.92 10.89
CA ASN A 42 -4.31 -26.11 10.06
C ASN A 42 -5.08 -26.00 8.73
N LEU A 43 -6.30 -25.47 8.76
CA LEU A 43 -7.09 -25.25 7.55
C LEU A 43 -6.46 -24.17 6.67
N LEU A 44 -6.12 -23.03 7.26
CA LEU A 44 -5.56 -21.89 6.51
C LEU A 44 -4.16 -22.16 5.95
N ASP A 45 -3.35 -23.02 6.57
CA ASP A 45 -2.00 -23.34 6.08
C ASP A 45 -2.01 -24.04 4.72
N THR A 46 -3.12 -24.71 4.38
CA THR A 46 -3.29 -25.37 3.07
C THR A 46 -3.76 -24.44 1.96
N LEU A 47 -4.25 -23.25 2.30
CA LEU A 47 -4.78 -22.30 1.35
C LEU A 47 -3.67 -21.37 0.89
N THR A 48 -3.53 -21.23 -0.43
CA THR A 48 -2.70 -20.21 -1.05
C THR A 48 -3.36 -18.84 -0.98
N SER A 49 -2.56 -17.77 -0.99
CA SER A 49 -3.02 -16.39 -0.81
C SER A 49 -3.90 -15.89 -1.96
N ASP A 50 -3.70 -16.42 -3.16
CA ASP A 50 -4.43 -16.08 -4.38
C ASP A 50 -5.92 -16.45 -4.33
N ASN A 51 -6.31 -17.42 -3.50
CA ASN A 51 -7.73 -17.72 -3.23
C ASN A 51 -8.53 -16.52 -2.71
N PHE A 52 -7.86 -15.50 -2.16
CA PHE A 52 -8.50 -14.30 -1.61
C PHE A 52 -8.34 -13.07 -2.52
N TYR A 53 -7.57 -13.15 -3.61
CA TYR A 53 -7.36 -12.01 -4.52
C TYR A 53 -8.65 -11.51 -5.18
N PRO A 54 -9.64 -12.36 -5.54
CA PRO A 54 -10.92 -11.88 -6.05
C PRO A 54 -11.62 -10.87 -5.15
N ILE A 55 -11.43 -10.93 -3.82
CA ILE A 55 -12.02 -9.96 -2.89
C ILE A 55 -11.47 -8.55 -3.14
N PHE A 56 -10.19 -8.42 -3.51
CA PHE A 56 -9.56 -7.15 -3.81
C PHE A 56 -10.09 -6.57 -5.12
N SER A 57 -10.05 -7.36 -6.20
CA SER A 57 -10.50 -6.93 -7.52
C SER A 57 -12.00 -6.60 -7.54
N GLU A 58 -12.86 -7.45 -6.96
CA GLU A 58 -14.30 -7.17 -6.89
C GLU A 58 -14.61 -5.92 -6.05
N THR A 59 -13.86 -5.68 -4.97
CA THR A 59 -14.05 -4.47 -4.17
C THR A 59 -13.60 -3.23 -4.94
N PHE A 60 -12.47 -3.30 -5.66
CA PHE A 60 -12.01 -2.24 -6.54
C PHE A 60 -13.05 -1.92 -7.62
N ASP A 61 -13.57 -2.92 -8.33
CA ASP A 61 -14.58 -2.76 -9.39
C ASP A 61 -15.87 -2.14 -8.86
N ARG A 62 -16.30 -2.53 -7.65
CA ARG A 62 -17.47 -1.94 -6.98
C ARG A 62 -17.23 -0.47 -6.61
N LEU A 63 -16.05 -0.13 -6.11
CA LEU A 63 -15.68 1.25 -5.80
C LEU A 63 -15.62 2.10 -7.07
N GLU A 64 -15.08 1.56 -8.16
CA GLU A 64 -15.03 2.21 -9.47
C GLU A 64 -16.43 2.45 -10.03
N SER A 65 -17.25 1.39 -10.10
CA SER A 65 -18.61 1.46 -10.67
C SER A 65 -19.52 2.42 -9.90
N ALA A 66 -19.24 2.66 -8.62
CA ALA A 66 -19.97 3.60 -7.79
C ALA A 66 -19.35 5.03 -7.77
N GLY A 67 -18.32 5.30 -8.59
CA GLY A 67 -17.69 6.62 -8.73
C GLY A 67 -16.78 7.02 -7.55
N TYR A 68 -16.42 6.09 -6.66
CA TYR A 68 -15.54 6.42 -5.53
C TYR A 68 -14.09 6.69 -5.95
N LEU A 69 -13.67 6.15 -7.10
CA LEU A 69 -12.32 6.32 -7.63
C LEU A 69 -12.06 7.67 -8.31
N ASP A 70 -13.09 8.47 -8.62
CA ASP A 70 -12.92 9.77 -9.28
C ASP A 70 -12.01 10.71 -8.48
N ARG A 71 -12.11 10.66 -7.15
CA ARG A 71 -11.25 11.45 -6.23
C ARG A 71 -9.79 10.99 -6.19
N TYR A 72 -9.48 9.85 -6.81
CA TYR A 72 -8.14 9.28 -6.91
C TYR A 72 -7.48 9.55 -8.28
N ARG A 73 -8.24 10.06 -9.25
CA ARG A 73 -7.78 10.37 -10.59
C ARG A 73 -6.96 11.67 -10.60
N VAL A 74 -5.77 11.64 -11.19
CA VAL A 74 -4.86 12.78 -11.37
C VAL A 74 -4.22 12.74 -12.76
N LEU A 75 -3.48 13.77 -13.16
CA LEU A 75 -2.69 13.78 -14.41
C LEU A 75 -3.49 13.34 -15.65
N ASP A 76 -4.65 13.94 -15.87
CA ASP A 76 -5.56 13.55 -16.96
C ASP A 76 -6.10 12.12 -16.81
N ASP A 77 -6.78 11.88 -15.69
CA ASP A 77 -7.60 10.68 -15.45
C ASP A 77 -6.81 9.39 -15.15
N TYR A 78 -5.61 9.51 -14.58
CA TYR A 78 -4.82 8.36 -14.13
C TYR A 78 -4.99 8.06 -12.64
N LEU A 79 -4.99 6.77 -12.29
CA LEU A 79 -4.83 6.31 -10.91
C LEU A 79 -3.36 6.15 -10.57
N LEU A 80 -2.96 6.52 -9.35
CA LEU A 80 -1.61 6.28 -8.85
C LEU A 80 -1.58 4.99 -8.04
N VAL A 81 -0.71 4.06 -8.43
CA VAL A 81 -0.48 2.81 -7.72
C VAL A 81 0.97 2.77 -7.22
N PRO A 82 1.25 3.29 -6.02
CA PRO A 82 2.52 3.02 -5.37
C PRO A 82 2.66 1.55 -4.97
N ILE A 83 3.84 1.01 -5.28
CA ILE A 83 4.28 -0.32 -4.87
C ILE A 83 5.45 -0.18 -3.89
N ASP A 84 5.43 -0.97 -2.82
CA ASP A 84 6.49 -1.00 -1.83
C ASP A 84 6.60 -2.37 -1.16
N GLY A 85 7.84 -2.80 -0.95
CA GLY A 85 8.19 -4.05 -0.31
C GLY A 85 8.24 -3.86 1.21
N THR A 86 7.70 -4.82 1.96
CA THR A 86 7.86 -4.83 3.41
C THR A 86 8.09 -6.23 3.94
N GLU A 87 8.95 -6.32 4.95
CA GLU A 87 9.13 -7.54 5.73
C GLU A 87 8.07 -7.57 6.84
N PHE A 88 7.37 -8.69 6.97
CA PHE A 88 6.32 -8.92 7.97
C PHE A 88 6.62 -10.10 8.89
N PHE A 89 7.69 -10.84 8.62
CA PHE A 89 8.18 -11.92 9.48
C PHE A 89 9.70 -12.04 9.37
N ARG A 90 10.37 -12.25 10.51
CA ARG A 90 11.78 -12.64 10.59
C ARG A 90 12.04 -13.57 11.76
N SER A 91 12.85 -14.60 11.55
CA SER A 91 13.31 -15.51 12.61
C SER A 91 14.69 -16.09 12.29
N SER A 92 15.45 -16.49 13.32
CA SER A 92 16.64 -17.32 13.16
C SER A 92 16.36 -18.82 13.38
N LYS A 93 15.12 -19.18 13.70
CA LYS A 93 14.74 -20.56 14.07
C LYS A 93 13.54 -21.08 13.28
N ILE A 94 12.49 -20.28 13.17
CA ILE A 94 11.24 -20.68 12.52
C ILE A 94 11.33 -20.37 11.03
N HIS A 95 11.07 -21.36 10.17
CA HIS A 95 11.13 -21.22 8.72
C HIS A 95 10.25 -22.24 7.99
N CYS A 96 10.00 -22.00 6.70
CA CYS A 96 9.35 -22.89 5.75
C CYS A 96 9.98 -22.71 4.38
N GLU A 97 9.52 -23.47 3.39
CA GLU A 97 10.00 -23.41 2.00
C GLU A 97 9.72 -22.06 1.33
N ASN A 98 8.73 -21.30 1.82
CA ASN A 98 8.39 -19.98 1.30
C ASN A 98 9.27 -18.85 1.87
N CYS A 99 10.12 -19.11 2.86
CA CYS A 99 10.97 -18.09 3.45
C CYS A 99 12.13 -17.69 2.53
N SER A 100 12.40 -16.38 2.47
CA SER A 100 13.68 -15.85 2.03
C SER A 100 14.77 -16.14 3.06
N VAL A 101 15.91 -16.68 2.63
CA VAL A 101 17.05 -17.04 3.47
C VAL A 101 18.13 -15.96 3.36
N THR A 102 18.68 -15.51 4.48
CA THR A 102 19.81 -14.57 4.52
C THR A 102 20.91 -15.13 5.42
N ARG A 103 22.12 -15.29 4.86
CA ARG A 103 23.34 -15.62 5.60
C ARG A 103 24.01 -14.32 6.01
N ASN A 104 23.99 -14.02 7.30
CA ASN A 104 24.52 -12.77 7.85
C ASN A 104 26.05 -12.82 7.94
N SER A 105 26.70 -11.65 7.95
CA SER A 105 28.16 -11.53 8.06
C SER A 105 28.74 -12.13 9.33
N ASN A 106 27.94 -12.23 10.40
CA ASN A 106 28.30 -12.88 11.66
C ASN A 106 28.14 -14.41 11.65
N GLY A 107 27.88 -15.02 10.49
CA GLY A 107 27.70 -16.47 10.33
C GLY A 107 26.31 -17.00 10.69
N THR A 108 25.40 -16.15 11.18
CA THR A 108 24.02 -16.57 11.50
C THR A 108 23.15 -16.65 10.24
N VAL A 109 22.15 -17.52 10.28
CA VAL A 109 21.11 -17.59 9.23
C VAL A 109 19.83 -16.97 9.77
N SER A 110 19.17 -16.18 8.93
CA SER A 110 17.85 -15.63 9.19
C SER A 110 16.90 -15.94 8.05
N TYR A 111 15.66 -16.20 8.42
CA TYR A 111 14.55 -16.51 7.54
C TYR A 111 13.55 -15.36 7.63
N SER A 112 13.00 -14.96 6.49
CA SER A 112 12.07 -13.83 6.43
C SER A 112 10.97 -14.09 5.43
N HIS A 113 9.79 -13.51 5.69
CA HIS A 113 8.76 -13.34 4.66
C HIS A 113 8.64 -11.86 4.32
N LYS A 114 8.60 -11.59 3.02
CA LYS A 114 8.43 -10.25 2.47
C LYS A 114 7.30 -10.22 1.47
N VAL A 115 6.70 -9.06 1.33
CA VAL A 115 5.51 -8.85 0.52
C VAL A 115 5.59 -7.47 -0.14
N LEU A 116 5.24 -7.43 -1.42
CA LEU A 116 4.93 -6.20 -2.13
C LEU A 116 3.47 -5.83 -1.86
N THR A 117 3.22 -4.58 -1.51
CA THR A 117 1.89 -4.10 -1.13
C THR A 117 1.42 -2.94 -2.02
N PRO A 118 0.82 -3.25 -3.18
CA PRO A 118 0.27 -2.24 -4.07
C PRO A 118 -0.99 -1.61 -3.49
N VAL A 119 -1.13 -0.29 -3.60
CA VAL A 119 -2.32 0.43 -3.16
C VAL A 119 -2.68 1.52 -4.15
N VAL A 120 -3.95 1.88 -4.28
CA VAL A 120 -4.37 3.11 -4.97
C VAL A 120 -4.27 4.30 -4.00
N ALA A 121 -3.60 5.37 -4.42
CA ALA A 121 -3.37 6.56 -3.60
C ALA A 121 -3.57 7.85 -4.39
N ALA A 122 -3.73 8.99 -3.70
CA ALA A 122 -3.79 10.31 -4.32
C ALA A 122 -3.18 11.40 -3.40
N PRO A 123 -2.58 12.48 -3.94
CA PRO A 123 -1.83 13.49 -3.18
C PRO A 123 -2.58 14.05 -1.96
N ASP A 124 -3.87 14.38 -2.13
CA ASP A 124 -4.69 15.05 -1.13
C ASP A 124 -5.71 14.13 -0.46
N ASN A 125 -5.50 12.82 -0.56
CA ASN A 125 -6.33 11.80 0.08
C ASN A 125 -5.50 10.99 1.08
N ASN A 126 -5.91 10.98 2.35
CA ASN A 126 -5.22 10.23 3.42
C ASN A 126 -5.67 8.77 3.52
N LYS A 127 -6.49 8.30 2.59
CA LYS A 127 -6.93 6.90 2.52
C LYS A 127 -6.39 6.26 1.27
N VAL A 128 -5.90 5.04 1.42
CA VAL A 128 -5.45 4.19 0.33
C VAL A 128 -6.41 3.01 0.16
N ILE A 129 -6.54 2.53 -1.07
CA ILE A 129 -7.32 1.33 -1.39
C ILE A 129 -6.32 0.23 -1.65
N ALA A 130 -6.28 -0.78 -0.76
CA ALA A 130 -5.36 -1.90 -0.93
C ALA A 130 -5.73 -2.74 -2.15
N LEU A 131 -4.72 -3.12 -2.92
CA LEU A 131 -4.82 -4.14 -3.96
C LEU A 131 -4.23 -5.45 -3.43
N GLU A 132 -4.40 -6.52 -4.19
CA GLU A 132 -3.87 -7.83 -3.82
C GLU A 132 -2.33 -7.82 -3.73
N PRO A 133 -1.76 -8.48 -2.70
CA PRO A 133 -0.32 -8.49 -2.48
C PRO A 133 0.42 -9.37 -3.48
N GLU A 134 1.74 -9.21 -3.53
CA GLU A 134 2.64 -10.17 -4.17
C GLU A 134 3.78 -10.56 -3.23
N PHE A 135 3.91 -11.83 -2.93
CA PHE A 135 4.89 -12.31 -1.96
C PHE A 135 6.26 -12.53 -2.63
N VAL A 136 7.32 -12.23 -1.89
CA VAL A 136 8.69 -12.58 -2.29
C VAL A 136 8.99 -13.97 -1.74
N THR A 137 8.70 -14.98 -2.56
CA THR A 137 8.89 -16.39 -2.21
C THR A 137 9.81 -17.06 -3.22
N PRO A 138 10.63 -18.05 -2.81
CA PRO A 138 11.39 -18.87 -3.74
C PRO A 138 10.50 -19.38 -4.89
N GLN A 139 10.99 -19.23 -6.12
CA GLN A 139 10.28 -19.66 -7.33
C GLN A 139 10.84 -21.00 -7.78
N ASP A 140 9.96 -21.92 -8.13
CA ASP A 140 10.37 -23.23 -8.64
C ASP A 140 11.22 -23.07 -9.91
N GLY A 141 12.27 -23.88 -10.03
CA GLY A 141 13.25 -23.80 -11.12
C GLY A 141 14.20 -22.58 -11.08
N SER A 142 14.10 -21.67 -10.10
CA SER A 142 15.03 -20.53 -9.99
C SER A 142 16.24 -20.84 -9.12
N ALA A 143 17.44 -20.71 -9.68
CA ALA A 143 18.70 -20.85 -8.93
C ALA A 143 18.97 -19.67 -7.97
N LYS A 144 18.40 -18.49 -8.25
CA LYS A 144 18.55 -17.30 -7.40
C LYS A 144 17.32 -17.13 -6.52
N GLN A 145 17.55 -16.75 -5.26
CA GLN A 145 16.49 -16.36 -4.36
C GLN A 145 15.71 -15.18 -4.93
N ASP A 146 14.40 -15.20 -4.69
CA ASP A 146 13.49 -14.18 -5.18
C ASP A 146 13.74 -12.81 -4.53
N CYS A 147 13.23 -11.75 -5.15
CA CYS A 147 13.40 -10.39 -4.67
C CYS A 147 12.17 -9.51 -4.96
N GLU A 148 12.11 -8.35 -4.30
CA GLU A 148 11.01 -7.39 -4.42
C GLU A 148 10.80 -6.92 -5.88
N LEU A 149 11.88 -6.75 -6.65
CA LEU A 149 11.77 -6.39 -8.06
C LEU A 149 11.10 -7.49 -8.89
N ASN A 150 11.39 -8.76 -8.62
CA ASN A 150 10.78 -9.87 -9.34
C ASN A 150 9.33 -10.08 -8.92
N ALA A 151 9.01 -9.91 -7.63
CA ALA A 151 7.63 -9.82 -7.15
C ALA A 151 6.86 -8.72 -7.88
N ALA A 152 7.42 -7.52 -8.01
CA ALA A 152 6.77 -6.45 -8.77
C ALA A 152 6.52 -6.81 -10.24
N LYS A 153 7.45 -7.50 -10.91
CA LYS A 153 7.21 -7.99 -12.28
C LYS A 153 6.03 -8.94 -12.36
N ARG A 154 5.98 -9.95 -11.48
CA ARG A 154 4.84 -10.90 -11.42
C ARG A 154 3.52 -10.19 -11.13
N TRP A 155 3.53 -9.20 -10.25
CA TRP A 155 2.34 -8.41 -9.95
C TRP A 155 1.85 -7.62 -11.17
N ILE A 156 2.76 -6.98 -11.93
CA ILE A 156 2.44 -6.24 -13.15
C ILE A 156 1.86 -7.17 -14.22
N GLU A 157 2.47 -8.34 -14.44
CA GLU A 157 2.02 -9.32 -15.42
C GLU A 157 0.62 -9.85 -15.08
N ARG A 158 0.42 -10.29 -13.83
CA ARG A 158 -0.87 -10.80 -13.35
C ARG A 158 -1.99 -9.76 -13.44
N ASN A 159 -1.67 -8.49 -13.18
CA ASN A 159 -2.65 -7.41 -13.11
C ASN A 159 -2.60 -6.48 -14.32
N SER A 160 -2.13 -6.96 -15.47
CA SER A 160 -1.97 -6.16 -16.68
C SER A 160 -3.26 -5.48 -17.17
N SER A 161 -4.44 -6.05 -16.89
CA SER A 161 -5.74 -5.43 -17.18
C SER A 161 -6.00 -4.13 -16.40
N LEU A 162 -5.28 -3.87 -15.30
CA LEU A 162 -5.37 -2.57 -14.61
C LEU A 162 -4.88 -1.41 -15.49
N SER A 163 -4.06 -1.67 -16.51
CA SER A 163 -3.64 -0.64 -17.46
C SER A 163 -4.81 -0.02 -18.23
N ASP A 164 -5.89 -0.78 -18.47
CA ASP A 164 -7.14 -0.28 -19.08
C ASP A 164 -7.80 0.81 -18.22
N ARG A 165 -7.44 0.89 -16.94
CA ARG A 165 -7.88 1.92 -15.99
C ARG A 165 -6.90 3.07 -15.86
N LYS A 166 -6.01 3.29 -16.84
CA LYS A 166 -5.02 4.39 -16.85
C LYS A 166 -4.25 4.45 -15.53
N VAL A 167 -3.34 3.51 -15.32
CA VAL A 167 -2.57 3.41 -14.07
C VAL A 167 -1.15 3.94 -14.25
N ILE A 168 -0.69 4.73 -13.28
CA ILE A 168 0.70 5.14 -13.10
C ILE A 168 1.29 4.35 -11.93
N ILE A 169 2.31 3.54 -12.20
CA ILE A 169 3.07 2.85 -11.16
C ILE A 169 4.05 3.83 -10.50
N LEU A 170 4.03 3.89 -9.17
CA LEU A 170 5.02 4.63 -8.39
C LEU A 170 5.92 3.66 -7.64
N GLY A 171 7.22 3.87 -7.70
CA GLY A 171 8.20 3.02 -7.06
C GLY A 171 9.39 3.81 -6.56
N ASP A 172 10.14 3.23 -5.63
CA ASP A 172 11.44 3.75 -5.23
C ASP A 172 12.53 3.47 -6.29
N ASP A 173 13.77 3.77 -5.91
CA ASP A 173 14.96 3.63 -6.76
C ASP A 173 15.32 2.17 -7.12
N LEU A 174 14.75 1.19 -6.41
CA LEU A 174 14.90 -0.21 -6.77
C LEU A 174 14.19 -0.52 -8.10
N PHE A 175 13.05 0.13 -8.34
CA PHE A 175 12.20 -0.15 -9.50
C PHE A 175 12.60 0.62 -10.76
N SER A 176 13.41 1.67 -10.66
CA SER A 176 13.84 2.50 -11.79
C SER A 176 14.92 1.84 -12.66
N ARG A 177 14.79 0.55 -12.98
CA ARG A 177 15.73 -0.22 -13.80
C ARG A 177 15.15 -0.48 -15.18
N GLY A 178 16.00 -0.42 -16.20
CA GLY A 178 15.60 -0.59 -17.61
C GLY A 178 14.63 -1.75 -17.87
N PRO A 179 14.93 -2.99 -17.43
CA PRO A 179 14.02 -4.12 -17.62
C PRO A 179 12.64 -3.94 -17.00
N PHE A 180 12.53 -3.27 -15.84
CA PHE A 180 11.24 -3.02 -15.21
C PHE A 180 10.48 -1.90 -15.92
N CYS A 181 11.16 -0.81 -16.30
CA CYS A 181 10.57 0.25 -17.11
C CYS A 181 10.04 -0.30 -18.45
N ASN A 182 10.80 -1.18 -19.11
CA ASN A 182 10.36 -1.83 -20.36
C ASN A 182 9.15 -2.74 -20.14
N LEU A 183 9.10 -3.47 -19.01
CA LEU A 183 7.94 -4.28 -18.65
C LEU A 183 6.68 -3.43 -18.45
N LEU A 184 6.80 -2.31 -17.74
CA LEU A 184 5.68 -1.37 -17.53
C LEU A 184 5.15 -0.88 -18.88
N SER A 185 6.04 -0.42 -19.76
CA SER A 185 5.68 0.01 -21.11
C SER A 185 5.03 -1.11 -21.94
N ALA A 186 5.54 -2.34 -21.86
CA ALA A 186 4.99 -3.50 -22.58
C ALA A 186 3.56 -3.83 -22.15
N HIS A 187 3.22 -3.58 -20.88
CA HIS A 187 1.87 -3.74 -20.34
C HIS A 187 1.06 -2.44 -20.27
N SER A 188 1.47 -1.40 -21.02
CA SER A 188 0.76 -0.10 -21.10
C SER A 188 0.57 0.62 -19.75
N PHE A 189 1.38 0.30 -18.74
CA PHE A 189 1.46 1.07 -17.53
C PHE A 189 2.35 2.30 -17.73
N ARG A 190 1.88 3.44 -17.24
CA ARG A 190 2.70 4.64 -17.10
C ARG A 190 3.50 4.56 -15.81
N PHE A 191 4.56 5.36 -15.66
CA PHE A 191 5.34 5.31 -14.43
C PHE A 191 5.94 6.64 -13.99
N ILE A 192 6.09 6.78 -12.66
CA ILE A 192 6.92 7.80 -12.03
C ILE A 192 7.73 7.11 -10.92
N LEU A 193 9.01 6.88 -11.19
CA LEU A 193 9.89 6.09 -10.31
C LEU A 193 10.97 7.00 -9.74
N ILE A 194 11.31 6.83 -8.45
CA ILE A 194 12.47 7.53 -7.87
C ILE A 194 13.72 7.08 -8.61
N CYS A 195 14.62 8.00 -8.93
CA CYS A 195 15.87 7.68 -9.62
C CYS A 195 17.00 8.45 -8.95
N LYS A 196 17.79 7.78 -8.11
CA LYS A 196 18.85 8.40 -7.30
C LYS A 196 20.18 8.48 -8.07
N PRO A 197 20.98 9.53 -7.85
CA PRO A 197 22.31 9.68 -8.44
C PRO A 197 23.24 8.49 -8.21
N SER A 198 23.24 7.94 -6.99
CA SER A 198 24.10 6.83 -6.59
C SER A 198 23.85 5.53 -7.38
N SER A 199 22.65 5.37 -7.92
CA SER A 199 22.18 4.14 -8.56
C SER A 199 22.16 4.20 -10.09
N HIS A 200 22.26 5.41 -10.66
CA HIS A 200 22.05 5.71 -12.09
C HIS A 200 23.16 6.60 -12.65
N THR A 201 24.42 6.26 -12.37
CA THR A 201 25.60 7.08 -12.73
C THR A 201 25.61 7.55 -14.19
N THR A 202 25.26 6.68 -15.14
CA THR A 202 25.17 7.02 -16.57
C THR A 202 24.13 8.11 -16.85
N LEU A 203 22.91 7.97 -16.33
CA LEU A 203 21.87 9.00 -16.53
C LEU A 203 22.35 10.36 -15.99
N TYR A 204 23.02 10.36 -14.84
CA TYR A 204 23.51 11.60 -14.24
C TYR A 204 24.74 12.19 -14.94
N GLN A 205 25.52 11.39 -15.68
CA GLN A 205 26.52 11.90 -16.61
C GLN A 205 25.83 12.70 -17.73
N TYR A 206 24.76 12.16 -18.33
CA TYR A 206 23.98 12.90 -19.33
C TYR A 206 23.33 14.17 -18.78
N VAL A 207 22.77 14.11 -17.57
CA VAL A 207 22.22 15.32 -16.90
C VAL A 207 23.31 16.38 -16.73
N ALA A 208 24.52 15.99 -16.29
CA ALA A 208 25.64 16.91 -16.12
C ALA A 208 26.15 17.48 -17.46
N GLU A 209 26.11 16.70 -18.54
CA GLU A 209 26.45 17.17 -19.89
C GLU A 209 25.42 18.16 -20.44
N LEU A 210 24.13 17.90 -20.23
CA LEU A 210 23.06 18.82 -20.59
C LEU A 210 23.14 20.12 -19.80
N GLU A 211 23.46 20.04 -18.50
CA GLU A 211 23.65 21.22 -17.66
C GLU A 211 24.75 22.14 -18.17
N LYS A 212 25.86 21.59 -18.69
CA LYS A 212 26.93 22.40 -19.33
C LYS A 212 26.52 23.07 -20.63
N LYS A 213 25.43 22.62 -21.26
CA LYS A 213 24.91 23.10 -22.54
C LYS A 213 23.59 23.85 -22.41
N ASP A 214 23.22 24.28 -21.19
CA ASP A 214 21.93 24.91 -20.87
C ASP A 214 20.71 24.08 -21.31
N GLY A 215 20.86 22.75 -21.38
CA GLY A 215 19.83 21.80 -21.83
C GLY A 215 18.85 21.38 -20.73
N ILE A 216 19.04 21.83 -19.48
CA ILE A 216 18.12 21.58 -18.36
C ILE A 216 17.12 22.72 -18.27
N THR A 217 15.83 22.39 -18.37
CA THR A 217 14.79 23.39 -18.13
C THR A 217 14.57 23.56 -16.63
N VAL A 218 14.47 24.82 -16.20
CA VAL A 218 14.22 25.19 -14.80
C VAL A 218 12.89 25.93 -14.68
N SER A 219 12.10 25.56 -13.68
CA SER A 219 10.89 26.27 -13.28
C SER A 219 10.87 26.38 -11.76
N SER A 220 10.42 27.51 -11.22
CA SER A 220 10.32 27.71 -9.78
C SER A 220 9.00 28.33 -9.38
N GLN A 221 8.50 27.94 -8.21
CA GLN A 221 7.27 28.47 -7.62
C GLN A 221 7.45 28.70 -6.13
N ARG A 222 7.03 29.88 -5.66
CA ARG A 222 6.97 30.19 -4.23
C ARG A 222 5.61 29.75 -3.67
N LYS A 223 5.60 29.00 -2.56
CA LYS A 223 4.40 28.51 -1.89
C LYS A 223 4.40 28.87 -0.42
N TRP A 224 3.26 29.29 0.12
CA TRP A 224 3.06 29.45 1.56
C TRP A 224 2.61 28.11 2.15
N ASN A 225 3.31 27.60 3.16
CA ASN A 225 2.97 26.32 3.80
C ASN A 225 2.15 26.46 5.09
N GLY A 226 1.70 27.69 5.41
CA GLY A 226 1.01 28.01 6.68
C GLY A 226 1.91 28.67 7.72
N LYS A 227 3.24 28.55 7.61
CA LYS A 227 4.22 29.11 8.58
C LYS A 227 5.30 29.96 7.94
N PHE A 228 5.82 29.54 6.80
CA PHE A 228 6.82 30.27 6.03
C PHE A 228 6.63 30.02 4.53
N HIS A 229 7.33 30.82 3.72
CA HIS A 229 7.37 30.58 2.28
C HIS A 229 8.45 29.56 1.93
N GLU A 230 8.07 28.59 1.13
CA GLU A 230 8.94 27.63 0.46
C GLU A 230 9.17 28.05 -0.99
N LEU A 231 10.36 27.84 -1.52
CA LEU A 231 10.64 27.91 -2.95
C LEU A 231 10.81 26.49 -3.46
N HIS A 232 9.93 26.09 -4.37
CA HIS A 232 9.95 24.81 -5.06
C HIS A 232 10.62 25.04 -6.41
N THR A 233 11.76 24.41 -6.65
CA THR A 233 12.50 24.49 -7.92
C THR A 233 12.49 23.13 -8.58
N TYR A 234 12.02 23.11 -9.82
CA TYR A 234 11.89 21.96 -10.70
C TYR A 234 12.96 22.07 -11.78
N ARG A 235 13.82 21.07 -11.90
CA ARG A 235 14.77 20.92 -13.01
C ARG A 235 14.38 19.69 -13.79
N TYR A 236 14.28 19.77 -15.12
CA TYR A 236 13.89 18.60 -15.92
C TYR A 236 14.52 18.60 -17.30
N ALA A 237 14.63 17.39 -17.85
CA ALA A 237 15.08 17.10 -19.21
C ALA A 237 14.31 15.90 -19.75
N ASN A 238 14.08 15.89 -21.06
CA ASN A 238 13.40 14.81 -21.76
C ASN A 238 14.40 13.96 -22.54
N ASP A 239 13.98 12.75 -22.89
CA ASP A 239 14.67 11.85 -23.82
C ASP A 239 16.10 11.46 -23.36
N LEU A 240 16.25 11.13 -22.07
CA LEU A 240 17.50 10.65 -21.50
C LEU A 240 17.60 9.13 -21.53
N THR A 241 18.79 8.61 -21.78
CA THR A 241 19.05 7.18 -21.71
C THR A 241 19.32 6.73 -20.27
N LEU A 242 18.53 5.79 -19.74
CA LEU A 242 18.63 5.36 -18.34
C LEU A 242 19.94 4.63 -18.00
N LYS A 243 20.53 3.91 -18.97
CA LYS A 243 21.81 3.20 -18.86
C LYS A 243 22.48 3.11 -20.25
N GLN A 244 23.73 2.69 -20.33
CA GLN A 244 24.35 2.37 -21.62
C GLN A 244 23.80 1.07 -22.23
N GLY A 245 23.68 1.02 -23.55
CA GLY A 245 23.24 -0.13 -24.34
C GLY A 245 21.94 0.13 -25.13
N ASP A 246 21.76 -0.58 -26.25
CA ASP A 246 20.69 -0.33 -27.22
C ASP A 246 19.27 -0.61 -26.66
N ASP A 247 19.16 -1.48 -25.64
CA ASP A 247 17.89 -1.83 -24.99
C ASP A 247 17.52 -0.91 -23.81
N ALA A 248 18.27 0.17 -23.60
CA ALA A 248 18.00 1.10 -22.51
C ALA A 248 16.79 1.99 -22.84
N PRO A 249 15.77 2.05 -21.96
CA PRO A 249 14.63 2.91 -22.21
C PRO A 249 15.07 4.38 -22.22
N SER A 250 14.50 5.13 -23.17
CA SER A 250 14.43 6.59 -23.10
C SER A 250 13.45 6.99 -22.02
N VAL A 251 13.87 7.88 -21.11
CA VAL A 251 13.08 8.35 -19.98
C VAL A 251 13.21 9.87 -19.82
N ASN A 252 12.22 10.47 -19.18
CA ASN A 252 12.24 11.89 -18.85
C ASN A 252 12.57 12.06 -17.36
N TRP A 253 13.52 12.93 -17.05
CA TRP A 253 14.06 13.13 -15.71
C TRP A 253 13.57 14.44 -15.11
N VAL A 254 13.23 14.42 -13.82
CA VAL A 254 12.89 15.61 -13.05
C VAL A 254 13.48 15.56 -11.63
N GLU A 255 14.04 16.69 -11.20
CA GLU A 255 14.47 16.96 -9.84
C GLU A 255 13.56 18.02 -9.21
N LEU A 256 13.12 17.76 -7.97
CA LEU A 256 12.52 18.76 -7.10
C LEU A 256 13.51 19.12 -6.00
N THR A 257 13.75 20.41 -5.81
CA THR A 257 14.36 20.95 -4.60
C THR A 257 13.37 21.92 -3.94
N VAL A 258 13.12 21.75 -2.64
CA VAL A 258 12.30 22.64 -1.83
C VAL A 258 13.19 23.28 -0.76
N ILE A 259 13.24 24.60 -0.74
CA ILE A 259 14.00 25.35 0.26
C ILE A 259 13.10 26.26 1.10
N ASN A 260 13.49 26.50 2.34
CA ASN A 260 12.92 27.56 3.15
C ASN A 260 13.47 28.91 2.67
N THR A 261 12.60 29.81 2.21
CA THR A 261 13.04 31.11 1.65
C THR A 261 13.67 32.04 2.68
N LYS A 262 13.45 31.82 3.99
CA LYS A 262 14.03 32.64 5.06
C LYS A 262 15.40 32.12 5.50
N THR A 263 15.53 30.81 5.73
CA THR A 263 16.76 30.20 6.25
C THR A 263 17.70 29.68 5.17
N GLN A 264 17.22 29.57 3.92
CA GLN A 264 17.92 28.92 2.79
C GLN A 264 18.20 27.42 3.00
N GLU A 265 17.61 26.82 4.03
CA GLU A 265 17.72 25.39 4.30
C GLU A 265 16.99 24.56 3.24
N VAL A 266 17.63 23.47 2.77
CA VAL A 266 17.00 22.48 1.89
C VAL A 266 16.12 21.57 2.71
N LEU A 267 14.80 21.73 2.57
CA LEU A 267 13.79 20.95 3.29
C LEU A 267 13.51 19.61 2.61
N TYR A 268 13.64 19.56 1.29
CA TYR A 268 13.41 18.36 0.51
C TYR A 268 14.19 18.42 -0.79
N LYS A 269 14.77 17.28 -1.17
CA LYS A 269 15.35 17.08 -2.49
C LYS A 269 15.11 15.65 -2.94
N ASN A 270 14.55 15.48 -4.13
CA ASN A 270 14.35 14.15 -4.71
C ASN A 270 14.30 14.21 -6.23
N THR A 271 14.52 13.06 -6.86
CA THR A 271 14.62 12.91 -8.31
C THR A 271 13.77 11.74 -8.79
N PHE A 272 13.13 11.93 -9.94
CA PHE A 272 12.23 10.96 -10.55
C PHE A 272 12.57 10.77 -12.02
N ILE A 273 12.25 9.59 -12.54
CA ILE A 273 12.12 9.31 -13.98
C ILE A 273 10.67 8.97 -14.31
N THR A 274 10.26 9.29 -15.53
CA THR A 274 8.92 9.01 -16.02
C THR A 274 8.92 8.84 -17.54
N ASP A 275 7.92 8.14 -18.06
CA ASP A 275 7.63 8.07 -19.49
C ASP A 275 6.74 9.23 -19.98
N PHE A 276 6.22 10.08 -19.09
CA PHE A 276 5.53 11.32 -19.48
C PHE A 276 6.54 12.34 -20.00
N LYS A 277 6.27 12.90 -21.19
CA LYS A 277 7.00 14.07 -21.66
C LYS A 277 6.76 15.22 -20.70
N ILE A 278 7.83 15.83 -20.21
CA ILE A 278 7.77 16.88 -19.18
C ILE A 278 7.85 18.24 -19.85
N ASP A 279 6.97 19.14 -19.44
CA ASP A 279 6.99 20.53 -19.80
C ASP A 279 6.56 21.43 -18.64
N ARG A 280 6.47 22.74 -18.88
CA ARG A 280 6.12 23.74 -17.86
C ARG A 280 4.70 23.57 -17.32
N THR A 281 3.80 22.93 -18.06
CA THR A 281 2.38 22.79 -17.71
C THR A 281 2.14 21.57 -16.82
N ASN A 282 2.93 20.50 -16.97
CA ASN A 282 2.69 19.24 -16.26
C ASN A 282 3.72 18.89 -15.16
N VAL A 283 4.90 19.52 -15.15
CA VAL A 283 6.00 19.15 -14.23
C VAL A 283 5.59 19.17 -12.75
N GLN A 284 4.75 20.13 -12.36
CA GLN A 284 4.27 20.24 -10.98
C GLN A 284 3.39 19.06 -10.59
N SER A 285 2.45 18.68 -11.48
CA SER A 285 1.53 17.56 -11.29
C SER A 285 2.26 16.21 -11.29
N ILE A 286 3.26 16.04 -12.17
CA ILE A 286 4.12 14.84 -12.20
C ILE A 286 4.86 14.70 -10.87
N VAL A 287 5.47 15.77 -10.38
CA VAL A 287 6.19 15.72 -9.11
C VAL A 287 5.24 15.53 -7.92
N GLN A 288 4.04 16.12 -7.94
CA GLN A 288 3.03 15.87 -6.91
C GLN A 288 2.58 14.40 -6.91
N ALA A 289 2.36 13.81 -8.08
CA ALA A 289 2.05 12.40 -8.24
C ALA A 289 3.19 11.51 -7.74
N GLY A 290 4.43 11.74 -8.19
CA GLY A 290 5.62 10.99 -7.74
C GLY A 290 5.83 11.06 -6.22
N ARG A 291 5.54 12.21 -5.60
CA ARG A 291 5.58 12.34 -4.14
C ARG A 291 4.54 11.47 -3.46
N THR A 292 3.38 11.21 -4.06
CA THR A 292 2.31 10.37 -3.48
C THR A 292 2.80 8.97 -3.07
N ARG A 293 3.93 8.50 -3.64
CA ARG A 293 4.60 7.28 -3.20
C ARG A 293 4.78 7.19 -1.68
N TRP A 294 5.12 8.28 -0.98
CA TRP A 294 5.30 8.23 0.48
C TRP A 294 4.05 7.75 1.25
N LYS A 295 2.86 7.82 0.64
CA LYS A 295 1.62 7.31 1.26
C LYS A 295 1.58 5.80 1.40
N VAL A 296 2.26 5.03 0.57
CA VAL A 296 2.36 3.57 0.80
C VAL A 296 3.13 3.28 2.09
N GLU A 297 4.15 4.07 2.41
CA GLU A 297 4.88 3.92 3.68
C GLU A 297 4.02 4.34 4.87
N ASN A 298 3.37 5.50 4.79
CA ASN A 298 2.68 6.10 5.95
C ASN A 298 1.23 5.66 6.13
N GLU A 299 0.45 5.58 5.04
CA GLU A 299 -0.99 5.28 5.07
C GLU A 299 -1.29 3.80 4.80
N ASN A 300 -0.30 3.00 4.35
CA ASN A 300 -0.41 1.55 4.26
C ASN A 300 0.50 0.87 5.30
N ASN A 301 1.81 0.85 5.08
CA ASN A 301 2.76 0.05 5.85
C ASN A 301 2.79 0.43 7.34
N ASN A 302 2.88 1.72 7.67
CA ASN A 302 2.88 2.19 9.05
C ASN A 302 1.52 1.97 9.74
N ILE A 303 0.40 2.08 9.02
CA ILE A 303 -0.92 1.74 9.57
C ILE A 303 -1.00 0.25 9.88
N LEU A 304 -0.58 -0.60 8.93
CA LEU A 304 -0.55 -2.04 9.08
C LEU A 304 0.37 -2.48 10.24
N LYS A 305 1.51 -1.82 10.44
CA LYS A 305 2.43 -2.13 11.55
C LYS A 305 1.93 -1.61 12.90
N THR A 306 1.49 -0.36 12.98
CA THR A 306 1.34 0.35 14.26
C THR A 306 -0.09 0.61 14.72
N LYS A 307 -1.10 0.46 13.85
CA LYS A 307 -2.48 0.88 14.13
C LYS A 307 -3.48 -0.30 14.20
N GLY A 308 -3.06 -1.36 14.87
CA GLY A 308 -3.93 -2.48 15.31
C GLY A 308 -3.98 -3.69 14.37
N TYR A 309 -3.38 -3.59 13.18
CA TYR A 309 -3.21 -4.75 12.29
C TYR A 309 -1.98 -5.58 12.62
N HIS A 310 -1.01 -5.00 13.34
CA HIS A 310 0.18 -5.65 13.86
C HIS A 310 0.93 -6.47 12.81
N LEU A 311 1.22 -5.87 11.65
CA LEU A 311 1.88 -6.53 10.53
C LEU A 311 3.18 -7.24 10.90
N ASP A 312 3.96 -6.70 11.85
CA ASP A 312 5.21 -7.31 12.33
C ASP A 312 4.99 -8.45 13.36
N HIS A 313 3.73 -8.71 13.74
CA HIS A 313 3.40 -9.77 14.69
C HIS A 313 3.23 -11.11 13.96
N ASN A 314 3.88 -12.14 14.49
CA ASN A 314 3.69 -13.51 14.02
C ASN A 314 2.33 -14.06 14.51
N PHE A 315 1.29 -13.94 13.68
CA PHE A 315 -0.03 -14.54 13.93
C PHE A 315 -0.06 -16.08 13.77
N GLY A 316 0.96 -16.62 13.10
CA GLY A 316 1.13 -18.02 12.77
C GLY A 316 2.02 -18.13 11.53
N HIS A 317 3.09 -18.91 11.63
CA HIS A 317 4.01 -19.11 10.51
C HIS A 317 3.53 -20.24 9.58
N GLY A 318 3.13 -21.37 10.18
CA GLY A 318 2.73 -22.59 9.46
C GLY A 318 3.92 -23.30 8.81
N ASP A 319 3.61 -24.37 8.09
CA ASP A 319 4.61 -25.16 7.37
C ASP A 319 4.55 -24.89 5.86
N LYS A 320 3.42 -24.38 5.36
CA LYS A 320 3.18 -24.09 3.95
C LYS A 320 2.86 -22.61 3.72
N PHE A 321 1.59 -22.24 3.73
CA PHE A 321 1.11 -20.93 3.28
C PHE A 321 0.53 -20.05 4.39
N LEU A 322 0.45 -20.54 5.64
CA LEU A 322 -0.28 -19.86 6.71
C LEU A 322 0.16 -18.42 6.91
N SER A 323 1.47 -18.15 6.97
CA SER A 323 2.01 -16.79 7.14
C SER A 323 1.50 -15.84 6.05
N ASN A 324 1.53 -16.28 4.78
CA ASN A 324 1.08 -15.50 3.63
C ASN A 324 -0.44 -15.33 3.64
N THR A 325 -1.18 -16.39 3.92
CA THR A 325 -2.65 -16.38 3.98
C THR A 325 -3.17 -15.50 5.11
N LEU A 326 -2.57 -15.56 6.29
CA LEU A 326 -2.92 -14.67 7.41
C LEU A 326 -2.62 -13.21 7.05
N LEU A 327 -1.52 -12.93 6.36
CA LEU A 327 -1.24 -11.58 5.87
C LEU A 327 -2.31 -11.12 4.87
N THR A 328 -2.68 -11.94 3.89
CA THR A 328 -3.70 -11.57 2.90
C THR A 328 -5.04 -11.28 3.56
N LEU A 329 -5.47 -12.09 4.54
CA LEU A 329 -6.70 -11.83 5.32
C LEU A 329 -6.61 -10.53 6.16
N ASN A 330 -5.41 -10.18 6.62
CA ASN A 330 -5.15 -8.92 7.32
C ASN A 330 -5.32 -7.72 6.36
N LEU A 331 -4.79 -7.83 5.13
CA LEU A 331 -4.97 -6.83 4.08
C LEU A 331 -6.43 -6.73 3.60
N VAL A 332 -7.17 -7.84 3.53
CA VAL A 332 -8.62 -7.83 3.25
C VAL A 332 -9.37 -7.07 4.35
N ALA A 333 -9.02 -7.25 5.62
CA ALA A 333 -9.62 -6.46 6.71
C ALA A 333 -9.25 -4.96 6.59
N PHE A 334 -8.05 -4.65 6.09
CA PHE A 334 -7.67 -3.27 5.78
C PHE A 334 -8.51 -2.65 4.68
N LEU A 335 -8.65 -3.35 3.56
CA LEU A 335 -9.51 -2.95 2.45
C LEU A 335 -10.98 -2.79 2.89
N ALA A 336 -11.51 -3.74 3.66
CA ALA A 336 -12.90 -3.72 4.14
C ALA A 336 -13.19 -2.48 4.99
N HIS A 337 -12.27 -2.07 5.86
CA HIS A 337 -12.45 -0.84 6.63
C HIS A 337 -12.44 0.40 5.74
N THR A 338 -11.55 0.48 4.74
CA THR A 338 -11.55 1.59 3.77
C THR A 338 -12.87 1.63 2.99
N PHE A 339 -13.32 0.48 2.50
CA PHE A 339 -14.58 0.33 1.79
C PHE A 339 -15.78 0.83 2.62
N LEU A 340 -15.88 0.40 3.88
CA LEU A 340 -16.94 0.84 4.79
C LEU A 340 -16.91 2.35 5.05
N GLU A 341 -15.73 2.97 5.15
CA GLU A 341 -15.63 4.42 5.29
C GLU A 341 -16.04 5.20 4.03
N PHE A 342 -16.18 4.53 2.88
CA PHE A 342 -16.71 5.13 1.66
C PHE A 342 -18.21 4.93 1.52
N VAL A 343 -18.68 3.70 1.71
CA VAL A 343 -20.05 3.32 1.33
C VAL A 343 -21.05 3.45 2.48
N ASP A 344 -20.62 3.31 3.74
CA ASP A 344 -21.50 3.37 4.90
C ASP A 344 -21.39 4.75 5.57
N LYS A 345 -22.43 5.58 5.36
CA LYS A 345 -22.50 6.94 5.91
C LYS A 345 -22.40 6.96 7.44
N LYS A 346 -22.98 5.98 8.14
CA LYS A 346 -22.96 5.93 9.61
C LYS A 346 -21.61 5.45 10.12
N TYR A 347 -21.04 4.41 9.49
CA TYR A 347 -19.67 3.97 9.80
C TYR A 347 -18.68 5.12 9.62
N LYS A 348 -18.76 5.84 8.48
CA LYS A 348 -17.95 7.02 8.21
C LYS A 348 -18.14 8.11 9.28
N ALA A 349 -19.37 8.39 9.71
CA ALA A 349 -19.64 9.40 10.72
C ALA A 349 -19.05 9.02 12.08
N VAL A 350 -19.25 7.77 12.51
CA VAL A 350 -18.65 7.22 13.74
C VAL A 350 -17.12 7.28 13.69
N ARG A 351 -16.50 6.88 12.57
CA ARG A 351 -15.05 6.97 12.36
C ARG A 351 -14.53 8.40 12.36
N SER A 352 -15.35 9.37 11.93
CA SER A 352 -14.99 10.79 11.91
C SER A 352 -14.97 11.39 13.32
N VAL A 353 -15.92 11.01 14.18
CA VAL A 353 -15.93 11.39 15.61
C VAL A 353 -14.82 10.67 16.37
N LEU A 354 -14.70 9.35 16.19
CA LEU A 354 -13.63 8.52 16.75
C LEU A 354 -12.40 8.53 15.83
N SER A 355 -11.89 9.72 15.51
CA SER A 355 -10.83 9.93 14.50
C SER A 355 -9.60 9.03 14.71
N VAL A 356 -9.19 8.84 15.97
CA VAL A 356 -8.13 7.90 16.35
C VAL A 356 -8.58 6.46 16.11
N ARG A 357 -7.98 5.81 15.10
CA ARG A 357 -8.28 4.42 14.69
C ARG A 357 -8.35 3.45 15.87
N LYS A 358 -7.37 3.50 16.77
CA LYS A 358 -7.27 2.62 17.94
C LYS A 358 -8.48 2.76 18.87
N THR A 359 -9.01 3.97 19.05
CA THR A 359 -10.20 4.21 19.90
C THR A 359 -11.41 3.51 19.33
N PHE A 360 -11.69 3.69 18.04
CA PHE A 360 -12.80 3.02 17.36
C PHE A 360 -12.76 1.49 17.51
N PHE A 361 -11.61 0.86 17.27
CA PHE A 361 -11.51 -0.61 17.40
C PHE A 361 -11.51 -1.09 18.85
N ASN A 362 -11.06 -0.27 19.81
CA ASN A 362 -11.22 -0.58 21.23
C ASN A 362 -12.70 -0.59 21.64
N ASP A 363 -13.49 0.37 21.14
CA ASP A 363 -14.93 0.42 21.39
C ASP A 363 -15.63 -0.77 20.73
N LEU A 364 -15.31 -1.05 19.46
CA LEU A 364 -15.83 -2.22 18.75
C LEU A 364 -15.52 -3.52 19.51
N LYS A 365 -14.29 -3.66 20.02
CA LYS A 365 -13.89 -4.80 20.85
C LYS A 365 -14.66 -4.87 22.17
N ALA A 366 -14.85 -3.74 22.86
CA ALA A 366 -15.58 -3.71 24.12
C ALA A 366 -17.06 -4.07 23.90
N LEU A 367 -17.71 -3.45 22.93
CA LEU A 367 -19.11 -3.69 22.59
C LEU A 367 -19.32 -5.15 22.19
N THR A 368 -18.50 -5.68 21.28
CA THR A 368 -18.66 -7.08 20.83
C THR A 368 -18.23 -8.13 21.87
N LYS A 369 -17.55 -7.72 22.94
CA LYS A 369 -17.26 -8.58 24.10
C LYS A 369 -18.44 -8.68 25.06
N TYR A 370 -19.15 -7.58 25.30
CA TYR A 370 -20.14 -7.48 26.37
C TYR A 370 -21.59 -7.48 25.88
N LEU A 371 -21.85 -7.08 24.63
CA LEU A 371 -23.18 -6.94 24.06
C LEU A 371 -23.32 -7.81 22.81
N PHE A 372 -24.51 -8.36 22.62
CA PHE A 372 -24.89 -9.05 21.39
C PHE A 372 -25.55 -8.08 20.41
N PHE A 373 -25.19 -8.18 19.14
CA PHE A 373 -25.80 -7.45 18.03
C PHE A 373 -26.25 -8.43 16.97
N SER A 374 -27.50 -8.28 16.50
CA SER A 374 -28.11 -9.15 15.49
C SER A 374 -27.53 -8.99 14.08
N ASN A 375 -26.92 -7.84 13.79
CA ASN A 375 -26.25 -7.53 12.53
C ASN A 375 -25.34 -6.29 12.68
N TRP A 376 -24.52 -6.02 11.66
CA TRP A 376 -23.64 -4.85 11.61
C TRP A 376 -24.36 -3.52 11.74
N SER A 377 -25.53 -3.36 11.10
CA SER A 377 -26.29 -2.12 11.16
C SER A 377 -26.70 -1.79 12.59
N GLN A 378 -27.10 -2.79 13.39
CA GLN A 378 -27.43 -2.57 14.80
C GLN A 378 -26.22 -2.09 15.61
N LEU A 379 -25.05 -2.70 15.41
CA LEU A 379 -23.81 -2.31 16.10
C LEU A 379 -23.38 -0.88 15.75
N ILE A 380 -23.36 -0.53 14.47
CA ILE A 380 -22.96 0.80 14.03
C ILE A 380 -24.00 1.87 14.40
N ASN A 381 -25.30 1.55 14.33
CA ASN A 381 -26.36 2.45 14.81
C ASN A 381 -26.23 2.71 16.31
N PHE A 382 -25.97 1.68 17.10
CA PHE A 382 -25.73 1.82 18.53
C PHE A 382 -24.59 2.80 18.80
N MET A 383 -23.43 2.63 18.15
CA MET A 383 -22.31 3.57 18.30
C MET A 383 -22.69 4.99 17.85
N PHE A 384 -23.40 5.13 16.74
CA PHE A 384 -23.83 6.42 16.20
C PHE A 384 -24.73 7.18 17.18
N GLU A 385 -25.69 6.48 17.80
CA GLU A 385 -26.62 7.05 18.78
C GLU A 385 -25.92 7.37 20.11
N GLN A 386 -25.07 6.47 20.63
CA GLN A 386 -24.35 6.69 21.89
C GLN A 386 -23.28 7.79 21.79
N LEU A 387 -22.81 8.11 20.58
CA LEU A 387 -21.92 9.25 20.32
C LEU A 387 -22.69 10.54 20.01
N GLU A 388 -24.02 10.54 20.10
CA GLU A 388 -24.90 11.69 19.85
C GLU A 388 -24.65 12.36 18.49
N ILE A 389 -24.31 11.56 17.48
CA ILE A 389 -23.99 12.09 16.15
C ILE A 389 -25.27 12.63 15.52
N LYS A 390 -25.29 13.93 15.22
CA LYS A 390 -26.44 14.56 14.55
C LYS A 390 -26.74 13.83 13.25
N ARG A 391 -28.01 13.49 13.01
CA ARG A 391 -28.45 12.93 11.73
C ARG A 391 -28.00 13.88 10.63
N LEU A 392 -27.16 13.38 9.72
CA LEU A 392 -26.81 14.11 8.50
C LEU A 392 -28.14 14.38 7.78
N SER A 393 -28.48 15.65 7.59
CA SER A 393 -29.60 16.05 6.74
C SER A 393 -29.41 15.39 5.37
N THR A 394 -30.38 14.60 4.96
CA THR A 394 -30.36 13.72 3.77
C THR A 394 -29.97 14.45 2.50
#